data_AF-A0A9D8QXN1-F1
#
_entry.id   AF-A0A9D8QXN1-F1
#
_cell.length_a   1.000
_cell.length_b   1.000
_cell.length_c   1.000
_cell.angle_alpha   90.00
_cell.angle_beta   90.00
_cell.angle_gamma   90.00
#
_symmetry.space_group_name_H-M   'P 1'
#
loop_
_entity.id
_entity.type
_entity.pdbx_description
1 polymer ?
#
loop_
_entity_poly.entity_id
_entity_poly.type
_entity_poly.pdbx_seq_one_letter_code
_entity_poly.pdbx_strand_id
1 'polypeptide(L)'
;CGYLAYWDELIKRHPNMLIDSCASGGRRNDLETMRRSFPLLRSDYIFEPIGQQGHTYGIAFWIPLFGTGQRATDDYGFRSCMTPFINTCWDMRPEDVNYDANRKDYQTWAQVKEYFYGDYYPLTPYSLDASMWMAWQFNCPSAGKGMIEAFCRENSIYESARLRLNDLDPDAKYLVKDIDGGFKKEVSGSELMNKGLLLQTEKRPHAFIIKYEKIK
;
A
#
# COMPACT_ATOMS: atom_id res chain seq x y z
N CYS A 1 24.29 17.31 -17.90
CA CYS A 1 23.02 18.00 -17.55
C CYS A 1 23.22 18.70 -16.21
N GLY A 2 22.98 20.02 -16.11
CA GLY A 2 23.20 20.78 -14.86
C GLY A 2 22.29 20.34 -13.69
N TYR A 3 21.10 19.81 -14.01
CA TYR A 3 20.15 19.31 -13.02
C TYR A 3 20.72 18.16 -12.16
N LEU A 4 21.22 17.09 -12.79
CA LEU A 4 21.78 15.95 -12.06
C LEU A 4 23.09 16.33 -11.34
N ALA A 5 23.93 17.16 -11.96
CA ALA A 5 25.18 17.63 -11.34
C ALA A 5 24.92 18.45 -10.06
N TYR A 6 23.85 19.25 -10.02
CA TYR A 6 23.44 19.98 -8.83
C TYR A 6 23.05 19.01 -7.70
N TRP A 7 22.31 17.95 -8.01
CA TRP A 7 21.89 16.95 -7.03
C TRP A 7 23.08 16.12 -6.51
N ASP A 8 24.01 15.76 -7.39
CA ASP A 8 25.24 15.06 -7.02
C ASP A 8 26.07 15.89 -6.03
N GLU A 9 26.19 17.20 -6.23
CA GLU A 9 26.90 18.09 -5.30
C GLU A 9 26.17 18.27 -3.96
N LEU A 10 24.84 18.29 -3.94
CA LEU A 10 24.06 18.31 -2.69
C LEU A 10 24.33 17.06 -1.85
N ILE A 11 24.21 15.88 -2.46
CA ILE A 11 24.44 14.59 -1.77
C ILE A 11 25.89 14.48 -1.30
N LYS A 12 26.85 14.88 -2.13
CA LYS A 12 28.29 14.87 -1.78
C LYS A 12 28.59 15.74 -0.55
N ARG A 13 27.97 16.91 -0.43
CA ARG A 13 28.17 17.85 0.70
C ARG A 13 27.33 17.47 1.91
N HIS A 14 26.21 16.79 1.71
CA HIS A 14 25.25 16.41 2.74
C HIS A 14 24.80 14.95 2.54
N PRO A 15 25.66 13.96 2.87
CA PRO A 15 25.42 12.55 2.52
C PRO A 15 24.16 11.93 3.15
N ASN A 16 23.63 12.54 4.21
CA ASN A 16 22.40 12.09 4.88
C ASN A 16 21.16 12.90 4.50
N MET A 17 21.25 13.79 3.50
CA MET A 17 20.12 14.59 3.04
C MET A 17 19.12 13.71 2.28
N LEU A 18 17.88 13.69 2.75
CA LEU A 18 16.76 13.15 1.98
C LEU A 18 16.29 14.21 0.99
N ILE A 19 16.18 13.83 -0.28
CA ILE A 19 15.67 14.68 -1.35
C ILE A 19 14.32 14.11 -1.79
N ASP A 20 13.27 14.92 -1.69
CA ASP A 20 11.96 14.62 -2.28
C ASP A 20 11.90 15.20 -3.70
N SER A 21 11.74 14.34 -4.69
CA SER A 21 11.54 14.76 -6.08
C SER A 21 10.07 14.99 -6.35
N CYS A 22 9.73 16.22 -6.70
CA CYS A 22 8.41 16.58 -7.19
C CYS A 22 8.52 17.36 -8.50
N ALA A 23 7.76 16.93 -9.50
CA ALA A 23 7.62 17.59 -10.79
C ALA A 23 6.13 17.56 -11.20
N SER A 24 5.30 18.32 -10.49
CA SER A 24 3.83 18.18 -10.55
C SER A 24 3.40 16.74 -10.23
N GLY A 25 3.80 16.28 -9.05
CA GLY A 25 3.81 14.88 -8.67
C GLY A 25 4.95 14.11 -9.35
N GLY A 26 4.64 12.94 -9.92
CA GLY A 26 5.62 11.96 -10.40
C GLY A 26 6.11 12.12 -11.85
N ARG A 27 6.03 13.31 -12.48
CA ARG A 27 6.43 13.45 -13.91
C ARG A 27 7.94 13.31 -14.16
N ARG A 28 8.74 13.16 -13.11
CA ARG A 28 10.19 12.95 -13.19
C ARG A 28 10.66 11.80 -12.30
N ASN A 29 9.88 10.73 -12.28
CA ASN A 29 10.25 9.46 -11.63
C ASN A 29 11.13 8.61 -12.57
N ASP A 30 12.13 9.24 -13.19
CA ASP A 30 13.12 8.54 -14.02
C ASP A 30 14.25 7.95 -13.17
N LEU A 31 14.96 6.96 -13.71
CA LEU A 31 15.99 6.23 -12.98
C LEU A 31 17.12 7.13 -12.45
N GLU A 32 17.53 8.14 -13.20
CA GLU A 32 18.63 9.01 -12.77
C GLU A 32 18.21 9.91 -11.61
N THR A 33 16.98 10.41 -11.62
CA THR A 33 16.38 11.16 -10.52
C THR A 33 16.18 10.27 -9.27
N MET A 34 15.65 9.06 -9.43
CA MET A 34 15.36 8.14 -8.33
C MET A 34 16.61 7.51 -7.67
N ARG A 35 17.77 7.53 -8.33
CA ARG A 35 19.06 7.17 -7.71
C ARG A 35 19.53 8.16 -6.64
N ARG A 36 18.91 9.34 -6.59
CA ARG A 36 19.34 10.51 -5.80
C ARG A 36 18.25 11.05 -4.88
N SER A 37 17.01 10.60 -5.07
CA SER A 37 15.83 11.12 -4.39
C SER A 37 14.72 10.10 -4.33
N PHE A 38 13.66 10.43 -3.60
CA PHE A 38 12.45 9.63 -3.49
C PHE A 38 11.25 10.46 -3.99
N PRO A 39 10.23 9.84 -4.62
CA PRO A 39 9.01 10.52 -5.01
C PRO A 39 8.01 10.45 -3.84
N LEU A 40 8.15 11.34 -2.86
CA LEU A 40 7.26 11.37 -1.68
C LEU A 40 5.88 11.98 -2.02
N LEU A 41 5.75 12.56 -3.22
CA LEU A 41 4.48 12.85 -3.88
C LEU A 41 4.43 12.18 -5.26
N ARG A 42 3.84 10.98 -5.34
CA ARG A 42 3.74 10.18 -6.58
C ARG A 42 2.88 10.80 -7.69
N SER A 43 1.92 11.67 -7.35
CA SER A 43 1.01 12.33 -8.29
C SER A 43 0.36 13.54 -7.61
N ASP A 44 0.05 14.60 -8.36
CA ASP A 44 -0.76 15.73 -7.86
C ASP A 44 -2.24 15.33 -7.70
N TYR A 45 -2.66 14.23 -8.33
CA TYR A 45 -3.98 13.65 -8.08
C TYR A 45 -3.92 12.86 -6.77
N ILE A 46 -4.19 13.55 -5.65
CA ILE A 46 -4.12 13.02 -4.28
C ILE A 46 -5.51 12.80 -3.66
N PHE A 47 -5.55 12.05 -2.57
CA PHE A 47 -6.72 11.81 -1.70
C PHE A 47 -7.88 10.99 -2.27
N GLU A 48 -8.17 11.05 -3.57
CA GLU A 48 -9.26 10.27 -4.16
C GLU A 48 -8.91 8.77 -4.15
N PRO A 49 -9.69 7.91 -3.47
CA PRO A 49 -9.33 6.52 -3.19
C PRO A 49 -9.00 5.68 -4.44
N ILE A 50 -9.82 5.70 -5.48
CA ILE A 50 -9.66 4.81 -6.64
C ILE A 50 -8.37 5.14 -7.40
N GLY A 51 -8.11 6.43 -7.61
CA GLY A 51 -6.88 6.93 -8.22
C GLY A 51 -5.67 6.65 -7.35
N GLN A 52 -5.76 6.79 -6.02
CA GLN A 52 -4.66 6.42 -5.12
C GLN A 52 -4.32 4.93 -5.20
N GLN A 53 -5.33 4.06 -5.20
CA GLN A 53 -5.12 2.63 -5.38
C GLN A 53 -4.47 2.35 -6.75
N GLY A 54 -4.92 3.02 -7.81
CA GLY A 54 -4.34 2.89 -9.15
C GLY A 54 -2.87 3.36 -9.21
N HIS A 55 -2.53 4.43 -8.50
CA HIS A 55 -1.13 4.87 -8.37
C HIS A 55 -0.28 3.84 -7.65
N THR A 56 -0.74 3.28 -6.52
CA THR A 56 -0.04 2.18 -5.82
C THR A 56 0.16 1.00 -6.76
N TYR A 57 -0.89 0.61 -7.52
CA TYR A 57 -0.83 -0.51 -8.45
C TYR A 57 0.31 -0.38 -9.44
N GLY A 58 0.50 0.81 -10.02
CA GLY A 58 1.54 1.06 -11.02
C GLY A 58 2.93 1.28 -10.41
N ILE A 59 3.05 2.11 -9.38
CA ILE A 59 4.36 2.55 -8.87
C ILE A 59 5.11 1.46 -8.10
N ALA A 60 4.39 0.57 -7.41
CA ALA A 60 4.97 -0.48 -6.57
C ALA A 60 5.76 -1.54 -7.36
N PHE A 61 5.56 -1.65 -8.67
CA PHE A 61 6.39 -2.51 -9.54
C PHE A 61 7.82 -2.01 -9.70
N TRP A 62 8.04 -0.70 -9.57
CA TRP A 62 9.27 -0.06 -10.07
C TRP A 62 10.06 0.63 -8.97
N ILE A 63 9.36 1.22 -8.00
CA ILE A 63 9.96 2.08 -7.00
C ILE A 63 9.54 1.56 -5.62
N PRO A 64 10.48 1.05 -4.80
CA PRO A 64 10.15 0.44 -3.51
C PRO A 64 9.80 1.47 -2.42
N LEU A 65 10.30 2.70 -2.54
CA LEU A 65 10.03 3.79 -1.61
C LEU A 65 9.37 4.96 -2.36
N PHE A 66 8.11 5.21 -2.04
CA PHE A 66 7.30 6.30 -2.58
C PHE A 66 6.30 6.77 -1.53
N GLY A 67 5.75 7.97 -1.74
CA GLY A 67 4.74 8.55 -0.86
C GLY A 67 3.57 9.17 -1.62
N THR A 68 2.62 9.67 -0.83
CA THR A 68 1.48 10.47 -1.27
C THR A 68 0.96 11.31 -0.11
N GLY A 69 -0.02 12.18 -0.38
CA GLY A 69 -0.83 12.80 0.66
C GLY A 69 -2.02 11.93 1.04
N GLN A 70 -2.24 11.78 2.34
CA GLN A 70 -3.43 11.17 2.93
C GLN A 70 -4.16 12.23 3.76
N ARG A 71 -5.49 12.35 3.64
CA ARG A 71 -6.30 13.23 4.51
C ARG A 71 -7.65 12.64 4.97
N ALA A 72 -7.95 11.42 4.54
CA ALA A 72 -9.18 10.74 4.93
C ALA A 72 -9.20 10.48 6.43
N THR A 73 -10.40 10.35 6.97
CA THR A 73 -10.66 10.04 8.39
C THR A 73 -11.45 8.74 8.55
N ASP A 74 -11.72 8.05 7.43
CA ASP A 74 -12.31 6.72 7.37
C ASP A 74 -11.28 5.68 6.93
N ASP A 75 -11.47 4.44 7.38
CA ASP A 75 -10.54 3.33 7.13
C ASP A 75 -10.32 3.09 5.62
N TYR A 76 -11.36 3.24 4.77
CA TYR A 76 -11.25 2.97 3.33
C TYR A 76 -10.37 4.00 2.63
N GLY A 77 -10.63 5.29 2.87
CA GLY A 77 -9.85 6.38 2.32
C GLY A 77 -8.41 6.39 2.83
N PHE A 78 -8.20 6.12 4.13
CA PHE A 78 -6.84 6.02 4.69
C PHE A 78 -6.06 4.89 4.03
N ARG A 79 -6.62 3.68 3.98
CA ARG A 79 -5.97 2.50 3.39
C ARG A 79 -5.69 2.64 1.91
N SER A 80 -6.58 3.30 1.17
CA SER A 80 -6.36 3.61 -0.25
C SER A 80 -5.13 4.51 -0.49
N CYS A 81 -4.76 5.33 0.50
CA CYS A 81 -3.61 6.23 0.46
C CYS A 81 -2.37 5.66 1.18
N MET A 82 -2.42 4.46 1.77
CA MET A 82 -1.27 3.89 2.47
C MET A 82 -0.12 3.61 1.49
N THR A 83 1.08 3.99 1.91
CA THR A 83 2.32 3.93 1.12
C THR A 83 3.51 3.66 2.05
N PRO A 84 4.68 3.25 1.50
CA PRO A 84 5.87 3.06 2.32
C PRO A 84 6.30 4.34 3.06
N PHE A 85 6.07 5.52 2.49
CA PHE A 85 6.23 6.82 3.17
C PHE A 85 4.90 7.56 3.26
N ILE A 86 4.26 7.53 4.43
CA ILE A 86 2.98 8.20 4.65
C ILE A 86 3.16 9.67 5.02
N ASN A 87 2.41 10.56 4.35
CA ASN A 87 2.31 11.98 4.71
C ASN A 87 0.86 12.34 5.03
N THR A 88 0.59 12.77 6.26
CA THR A 88 -0.75 13.11 6.74
C THR A 88 -1.02 14.60 6.52
N CYS A 89 -1.95 14.90 5.61
CA CYS A 89 -2.36 16.23 5.19
C CYS A 89 -3.69 16.65 5.87
N TRP A 90 -3.85 16.35 7.16
CA TRP A 90 -5.02 16.78 7.92
C TRP A 90 -5.02 18.30 8.14
N ASP A 91 -6.20 18.90 8.06
CA ASP A 91 -6.37 20.30 8.45
C ASP A 91 -6.39 20.40 9.97
N MET A 92 -5.39 21.06 10.55
CA MET A 92 -5.25 21.23 12.00
C MET A 92 -5.90 22.50 12.52
N ARG A 93 -6.60 23.27 11.67
CA ARG A 93 -7.27 24.52 12.05
C ARG A 93 -8.60 24.33 12.79
N PRO A 94 -9.45 23.34 12.47
CA PRO A 94 -10.67 23.11 13.23
C PRO A 94 -10.35 22.72 14.67
N GLU A 95 -11.17 23.16 15.62
CA GLU A 95 -10.99 22.84 17.05
C GLU A 95 -11.49 21.44 17.41
N ASP A 96 -12.31 20.84 16.55
CA ASP A 96 -12.97 19.54 16.71
C ASP A 96 -12.28 18.40 15.95
N VAL A 97 -11.00 18.56 15.59
CA VAL A 97 -10.21 17.51 14.93
C VAL A 97 -10.15 16.26 15.81
N ASN A 98 -10.58 15.12 15.25
CA ASN A 98 -10.52 13.82 15.92
C ASN A 98 -9.09 13.23 15.86
N TYR A 99 -8.22 13.69 16.75
CA TYR A 99 -6.83 13.21 16.84
C TYR A 99 -6.71 11.73 17.22
N ASP A 100 -7.72 11.13 17.87
CA ASP A 100 -7.69 9.71 18.24
C ASP A 100 -7.91 8.82 17.01
N ALA A 101 -8.82 9.21 16.11
CA ALA A 101 -8.97 8.53 14.81
C ALA A 101 -7.66 8.59 14.02
N ASN A 102 -7.05 9.78 13.92
CA ASN A 102 -5.77 10.00 13.27
C ASN A 102 -4.64 9.11 13.86
N ARG A 103 -4.59 8.97 15.19
CA ARG A 103 -3.63 8.11 15.88
C ARG A 103 -3.88 6.63 15.59
N LYS A 104 -5.13 6.19 15.60
CA LYS A 104 -5.53 4.81 15.25
C LYS A 104 -5.10 4.47 13.83
N ASP A 105 -5.31 5.37 12.88
CA ASP A 105 -4.93 5.20 11.49
C ASP A 105 -3.41 5.07 11.33
N TYR A 106 -2.65 5.97 11.98
CA TYR A 106 -1.19 5.88 12.00
C TYR A 106 -0.70 4.57 12.62
N GLN A 107 -1.33 4.11 13.71
CA GLN A 107 -1.00 2.82 14.34
C GLN A 107 -1.29 1.65 13.41
N THR A 108 -2.34 1.74 12.60
CA THR A 108 -2.64 0.76 11.55
C THR A 108 -1.51 0.71 10.52
N TRP A 109 -1.05 1.86 10.03
CA TRP A 109 0.12 1.95 9.15
C TRP A 109 1.39 1.40 9.80
N ALA A 110 1.65 1.74 11.06
CA ALA A 110 2.84 1.29 11.77
C ALA A 110 2.92 -0.25 11.88
N GLN A 111 1.78 -0.95 11.93
CA GLN A 111 1.71 -2.42 11.98
C GLN A 111 2.04 -3.11 10.65
N VAL A 112 2.02 -2.38 9.54
CA VAL A 112 2.17 -2.94 8.19
C VAL A 112 3.25 -2.28 7.34
N LYS A 113 3.81 -1.13 7.77
CA LYS A 113 4.77 -0.35 6.99
C LYS A 113 5.99 -1.15 6.50
N GLU A 114 6.40 -2.17 7.26
CA GLU A 114 7.53 -3.03 6.89
C GLU A 114 7.26 -3.90 5.67
N TYR A 115 5.99 -4.25 5.40
CA TYR A 115 5.64 -5.11 4.28
C TYR A 115 5.72 -4.38 2.95
N PHE A 116 5.60 -3.05 2.89
CA PHE A 116 5.73 -2.30 1.63
C PHE A 116 7.09 -2.50 0.93
N TYR A 117 8.11 -2.96 1.65
CA TYR A 117 9.43 -3.29 1.12
C TYR A 117 9.55 -4.75 0.64
N GLY A 118 8.48 -5.52 0.73
CA GLY A 118 8.40 -6.88 0.21
C GLY A 118 8.16 -6.93 -1.30
N ASP A 119 8.24 -8.14 -1.84
CA ASP A 119 7.95 -8.42 -3.24
C ASP A 119 6.47 -8.13 -3.54
N TYR A 120 6.24 -7.31 -4.56
CA TYR A 120 4.92 -6.83 -4.93
C TYR A 120 4.27 -7.72 -6.00
N TYR A 121 3.08 -8.24 -5.71
CA TYR A 121 2.30 -9.08 -6.61
C TYR A 121 0.86 -8.55 -6.73
N PRO A 122 0.44 -8.01 -7.89
CA PRO A 122 -0.98 -7.75 -8.12
C PRO A 122 -1.78 -9.06 -8.08
N LEU A 123 -2.90 -9.04 -7.36
CA LEU A 123 -3.80 -10.20 -7.24
C LEU A 123 -5.05 -10.05 -8.13
N THR A 124 -5.28 -8.84 -8.66
CA THR A 124 -6.33 -8.53 -9.63
C THR A 124 -5.74 -7.78 -10.83
N PRO A 125 -6.42 -7.78 -11.99
CA PRO A 125 -6.09 -6.85 -13.08
C PRO A 125 -6.19 -5.39 -12.65
N TYR A 126 -5.44 -4.51 -13.32
CA TYR A 126 -5.57 -3.06 -13.15
C TYR A 126 -6.96 -2.60 -13.60
N SER A 127 -7.58 -1.74 -12.81
CA SER A 127 -8.83 -1.07 -13.19
C SER A 127 -9.06 0.19 -12.37
N LEU A 128 -9.66 1.22 -12.99
CA LEU A 128 -10.21 2.40 -12.32
C LEU A 128 -11.75 2.35 -12.22
N ASP A 129 -12.36 1.24 -12.63
CA ASP A 129 -13.81 1.04 -12.55
C ASP A 129 -14.24 0.89 -11.08
N ALA A 130 -15.17 1.74 -10.64
CA ALA A 130 -15.72 1.75 -9.29
C ALA A 130 -16.55 0.49 -8.94
N SER A 131 -16.84 -0.38 -9.91
CA SER A 131 -17.53 -1.66 -9.73
C SER A 131 -16.60 -2.86 -9.54
N MET A 132 -15.28 -2.68 -9.68
CA MET A 132 -14.32 -3.76 -9.60
C MET A 132 -13.66 -3.82 -8.22
N TRP A 133 -13.28 -5.03 -7.80
CA TRP A 133 -12.33 -5.21 -6.70
C TRP A 133 -10.91 -4.91 -7.18
N MET A 134 -10.07 -4.38 -6.30
CA MET A 134 -8.64 -4.27 -6.55
C MET A 134 -7.84 -4.85 -5.39
N ALA A 135 -6.83 -5.66 -5.68
CA ALA A 135 -6.01 -6.24 -4.63
C ALA A 135 -4.57 -6.52 -5.08
N TRP A 136 -3.66 -6.48 -4.11
CA TRP A 136 -2.26 -6.84 -4.28
C TRP A 136 -1.70 -7.44 -2.98
N GLN A 137 -0.59 -8.16 -3.12
CA GLN A 137 0.18 -8.76 -2.05
C GLN A 137 1.55 -8.07 -2.00
N PHE A 138 2.01 -7.80 -0.78
CA PHE A 138 3.42 -7.62 -0.51
C PHE A 138 3.93 -8.82 0.30
N ASN A 139 4.95 -9.50 -0.21
CA ASN A 139 5.50 -10.71 0.38
C ASN A 139 6.91 -10.47 0.92
N CYS A 140 7.23 -10.98 2.10
CA CYS A 140 8.59 -10.95 2.64
C CYS A 140 9.03 -12.40 2.90
N PRO A 141 9.45 -13.15 1.85
CA PRO A 141 9.76 -14.58 1.97
C PRO A 141 10.80 -14.88 3.04
N SER A 142 11.84 -14.05 3.14
CA SER A 142 12.94 -14.20 4.12
C SER A 142 12.47 -14.11 5.57
N ALA A 143 11.39 -13.37 5.84
CA ALA A 143 10.77 -13.25 7.15
C ALA A 143 9.55 -14.17 7.31
N GLY A 144 9.17 -14.92 6.26
CA GLY A 144 8.01 -15.81 6.25
C GLY A 144 6.69 -15.08 6.48
N LYS A 145 6.59 -13.80 6.14
CA LYS A 145 5.43 -12.96 6.45
C LYS A 145 5.08 -12.04 5.29
N GLY A 146 3.88 -11.51 5.26
CA GLY A 146 3.49 -10.50 4.30
C GLY A 146 2.10 -9.92 4.57
N MET A 147 1.65 -9.08 3.65
CA MET A 147 0.32 -8.51 3.68
C MET A 147 -0.40 -8.57 2.34
N ILE A 148 -1.71 -8.42 2.40
CA ILE A 148 -2.60 -8.21 1.27
C ILE A 148 -3.40 -6.95 1.56
N GLU A 149 -3.46 -6.05 0.60
CA GLU A 149 -4.43 -4.96 0.59
C GLU A 149 -5.48 -5.28 -0.47
N ALA A 150 -6.76 -5.21 -0.10
CA ALA A 150 -7.88 -5.55 -0.98
C ALA A 150 -9.01 -4.53 -0.80
N PHE A 151 -9.55 -4.04 -1.90
CA PHE A 151 -10.52 -2.95 -1.94
C PHE A 151 -11.78 -3.41 -2.67
N CYS A 152 -12.89 -3.50 -1.94
CA CYS A 152 -14.24 -3.58 -2.51
C CYS A 152 -14.73 -2.15 -2.74
N ARG A 153 -14.89 -1.76 -4.01
CA ARG A 153 -15.26 -0.39 -4.36
C ARG A 153 -16.76 -0.15 -4.25
N GLU A 154 -17.13 1.13 -4.15
CA GLU A 154 -18.49 1.61 -3.83
C GLU A 154 -19.60 1.00 -4.72
N ASN A 155 -19.33 0.84 -6.03
CA ASN A 155 -20.31 0.35 -6.99
C ASN A 155 -20.16 -1.14 -7.30
N SER A 156 -19.31 -1.87 -6.57
CA SER A 156 -19.09 -3.30 -6.82
C SER A 156 -20.38 -4.06 -6.61
N ILE A 157 -20.86 -4.82 -7.60
CA ILE A 157 -22.00 -5.73 -7.43
C ILE A 157 -21.59 -7.07 -6.79
N TYR A 158 -20.28 -7.30 -6.65
CA TYR A 158 -19.71 -8.51 -6.07
C TYR A 158 -19.35 -8.30 -4.60
N GLU A 159 -19.74 -9.23 -3.74
CA GLU A 159 -19.48 -9.21 -2.30
C GLU A 159 -18.24 -10.02 -1.90
N SER A 160 -17.61 -10.69 -2.86
CA SER A 160 -16.47 -11.55 -2.57
C SER A 160 -15.42 -11.51 -3.66
N ALA A 161 -14.18 -11.70 -3.25
CA ALA A 161 -13.05 -11.96 -4.12
C ALA A 161 -12.26 -13.15 -3.61
N ARG A 162 -11.80 -13.99 -4.53
CA ARG A 162 -10.91 -15.12 -4.25
C ARG A 162 -9.53 -14.82 -4.81
N LEU A 163 -8.58 -14.54 -3.93
CA LEU A 163 -7.27 -14.01 -4.27
C LEU A 163 -6.21 -15.11 -4.17
N ARG A 164 -5.62 -15.51 -5.29
CA ARG A 164 -4.51 -16.49 -5.32
C ARG A 164 -3.21 -15.79 -4.97
N LEU A 165 -2.57 -16.21 -3.89
CA LEU A 165 -1.32 -15.61 -3.44
C LEU A 165 -0.13 -16.15 -4.23
N ASN A 166 0.97 -15.44 -4.18
CA ASN A 166 2.20 -15.74 -4.90
C ASN A 166 3.34 -16.02 -3.93
N ASP A 167 4.28 -16.84 -4.38
CA ASP A 167 5.60 -17.02 -3.76
C ASP A 167 5.58 -17.39 -2.27
N LEU A 168 4.68 -18.31 -1.91
CA LEU A 168 4.63 -18.92 -0.59
C LEU A 168 5.29 -20.30 -0.63
N ASP A 169 5.89 -20.70 0.48
CA ASP A 169 6.27 -22.10 0.69
C ASP A 169 5.02 -23.02 0.68
N PRO A 170 4.88 -23.95 -0.29
CA PRO A 170 3.69 -24.76 -0.45
C PRO A 170 3.44 -25.74 0.71
N ASP A 171 4.51 -26.18 1.37
CA ASP A 171 4.47 -27.19 2.44
C ASP A 171 4.30 -26.55 3.83
N ALA A 172 4.50 -25.24 3.92
CA ALA A 172 4.29 -24.46 5.13
C ALA A 172 2.80 -24.19 5.41
N LYS A 173 2.48 -23.99 6.70
CA LYS A 173 1.23 -23.37 7.13
C LYS A 173 1.46 -21.90 7.47
N TYR A 174 0.46 -21.09 7.19
CA TYR A 174 0.45 -19.66 7.49
C TYR A 174 -0.74 -19.33 8.38
N LEU A 175 -0.48 -18.54 9.41
CA LEU A 175 -1.51 -17.86 10.17
C LEU A 175 -1.95 -16.62 9.39
N VAL A 176 -3.15 -16.65 8.82
CA VAL A 176 -3.75 -15.55 8.07
C VAL A 176 -4.77 -14.85 8.96
N LYS A 177 -4.66 -13.53 9.09
CA LYS A 177 -5.56 -12.71 9.91
C LYS A 177 -5.92 -11.40 9.24
N ASP A 178 -7.17 -11.00 9.42
CA ASP A 178 -7.61 -9.62 9.21
C ASP A 178 -7.12 -8.75 10.38
N ILE A 179 -6.53 -7.59 10.09
CA ILE A 179 -6.06 -6.67 11.13
C ILE A 179 -7.22 -6.09 11.95
N ASP A 180 -8.42 -6.03 11.40
CA ASP A 180 -9.62 -5.51 12.07
C ASP A 180 -10.33 -6.58 12.92
N GLY A 181 -9.76 -7.79 12.98
CA GLY A 181 -10.31 -8.88 13.78
C GLY A 181 -11.46 -9.65 13.11
N GLY A 182 -11.74 -9.41 11.82
CA GLY A 182 -12.82 -10.09 11.09
C GLY A 182 -12.63 -11.61 11.00
N PHE A 183 -11.41 -12.09 10.79
CA PHE A 183 -11.10 -13.52 10.85
C PHE A 183 -9.63 -13.80 11.20
N LYS A 184 -9.39 -15.02 11.67
CA LYS A 184 -8.06 -15.59 11.91
C LYS A 184 -8.10 -17.09 11.61
N LYS A 185 -7.23 -17.59 10.74
CA LYS A 185 -7.20 -19.01 10.35
C LYS A 185 -5.80 -19.47 9.93
N GLU A 186 -5.55 -20.76 10.08
CA GLU A 186 -4.35 -21.41 9.53
C GLU A 186 -4.67 -22.00 8.16
N VAL A 187 -3.85 -21.70 7.17
CA VAL A 187 -4.02 -22.17 5.78
C VAL A 187 -2.65 -22.58 5.24
N SER A 188 -2.58 -23.67 4.48
CA SER A 188 -1.31 -24.05 3.83
C SER A 188 -0.94 -23.07 2.72
N GLY A 189 0.35 -22.90 2.47
CA GLY A 189 0.83 -22.10 1.34
C GLY A 189 0.30 -22.62 0.01
N SER A 190 0.26 -23.95 -0.17
CA SER A 190 -0.32 -24.58 -1.35
C SER A 190 -1.80 -24.23 -1.54
N GLU A 191 -2.60 -24.19 -0.46
CA GLU A 191 -4.01 -23.78 -0.57
C GLU A 191 -4.15 -22.29 -0.91
N LEU A 192 -3.36 -21.42 -0.28
CA LEU A 192 -3.35 -19.97 -0.55
C LEU A 192 -2.95 -19.65 -2.00
N MET A 193 -2.01 -20.41 -2.58
CA MET A 193 -1.58 -20.20 -3.97
C MET A 193 -2.55 -20.82 -4.99
N ASN A 194 -3.04 -22.04 -4.73
CA ASN A 194 -3.86 -22.77 -5.73
C ASN A 194 -5.34 -22.42 -5.66
N LYS A 195 -5.94 -22.46 -4.45
CA LYS A 195 -7.37 -22.15 -4.25
C LYS A 195 -7.59 -20.66 -4.01
N GLY A 196 -6.66 -19.99 -3.35
CA GLY A 196 -6.77 -18.57 -3.03
C GLY A 196 -7.55 -18.28 -1.74
N LEU A 197 -7.23 -17.14 -1.13
CA LEU A 197 -7.90 -16.59 0.03
C LEU A 197 -9.24 -15.98 -0.39
N LEU A 198 -10.33 -16.48 0.18
CA LEU A 198 -11.66 -15.87 0.05
C LEU A 198 -11.79 -14.69 1.02
N LEU A 199 -12.11 -13.51 0.50
CA LEU A 199 -12.52 -12.32 1.25
C LEU A 199 -13.97 -12.00 0.90
N GLN A 200 -14.77 -11.61 1.89
CA GLN A 200 -16.21 -11.32 1.73
C GLN A 200 -16.62 -10.11 2.55
N THR A 201 -17.44 -9.23 1.97
CA THR A 201 -18.02 -8.06 2.64
C THR A 201 -19.31 -7.62 1.96
N GLU A 202 -20.29 -7.25 2.77
CA GLU A 202 -21.50 -6.55 2.32
C GLU A 202 -21.29 -5.01 2.33
N LYS A 203 -20.27 -4.51 3.05
CA LYS A 203 -19.92 -3.08 3.10
C LYS A 203 -19.32 -2.61 1.79
N ARG A 204 -19.77 -1.44 1.32
CA ARG A 204 -19.27 -0.77 0.11
C ARG A 204 -19.22 0.75 0.37
N PRO A 205 -18.07 1.42 0.14
CA PRO A 205 -16.77 0.82 -0.11
C PRO A 205 -16.21 0.12 1.16
N HIS A 206 -15.26 -0.82 0.98
CA HIS A 206 -14.57 -1.48 2.08
C HIS A 206 -13.13 -1.86 1.71
N ALA A 207 -12.21 -1.78 2.67
CA ALA A 207 -10.80 -2.08 2.48
C ALA A 207 -10.33 -3.10 3.52
N PHE A 208 -9.80 -4.22 3.05
CA PHE A 208 -9.14 -5.23 3.85
C PHE A 208 -7.65 -4.98 3.92
N ILE A 209 -7.08 -5.19 5.09
CA ILE A 209 -5.64 -5.44 5.26
C ILE A 209 -5.51 -6.79 5.94
N ILE A 210 -4.95 -7.75 5.21
CA ILE A 210 -4.74 -9.11 5.71
C ILE A 210 -3.25 -9.31 5.93
N LYS A 211 -2.88 -9.80 7.11
CA LYS A 211 -1.51 -10.22 7.41
C LYS A 211 -1.43 -11.74 7.36
N TYR A 212 -0.34 -12.28 6.84
CA TYR A 212 0.00 -13.69 6.97
C TYR A 212 1.41 -13.88 7.50
N GLU A 213 1.61 -14.93 8.28
CA GLU A 213 2.90 -15.29 8.87
C GLU A 213 3.04 -16.81 8.93
N LYS A 214 4.20 -17.32 8.50
CA LYS A 214 4.53 -18.75 8.50
C LYS A 214 4.58 -19.25 9.94
N ILE A 215 3.86 -20.33 10.21
CA ILE A 215 3.82 -20.99 11.51
C ILE A 215 5.12 -21.79 11.64
N LYS A 216 5.78 -21.65 12.80
CA LYS A 216 7.00 -22.39 13.14
C LYS A 216 6.70 -23.84 13.52
#